data_AF-A0A7S4HTL2-F1
#
_entry.id   AF-A0A7S4HTL2-F1
#
_cell.length_a   1.000
_cell.length_b   1.000
_cell.length_c   1.000
_cell.angle_alpha   90.00
_cell.angle_beta   90.00
_cell.angle_gamma   90.00
#
_symmetry.space_group_name_H-M   'P 1'
#
loop_
_entity.id
_entity.type
_entity.pdbx_description
1 polymer ?
#
loop_
_entity_poly.entity_id
_entity_poly.type
_entity_poly.pdbx_seq_one_letter_code
_entity_poly.pdbx_strand_id
1 'polypeptide(L)'
;ACSSRATVTLFENKDIEPGFLQPSIRARIEGSRSSNVVVVIGGHIDSANFFDPETNESTFTSEGEDPRWSSLPAPGADDDLSGSALIFEVFRVLVESGFVPDRSLEFLAFAGEEKGIVDGAVTGKAGSHLLAQFYREQGIQVAAMYNFDSVGIPYAGGVCNPLNAPLNALGIFGDPNDPTTPNIDPFITDLFVDSVEQYAEEPYIPFLGSNGASDHLSFISFNLPAGGGVESNIASSGLNLCGFENQRHHTDKDTIEHIDFRYLKQFARSALGFMIESSFVPSRFNSGATFTPEGCSSSYSSFTYSVTSPPNDSSETRLLETSSSSVIDITEFVSSESSNSARVTPASL
;
A
#
# COMPACT_ATOMS: atom_id res chain seq x y z
N ALA A 1 -26.03 15.22 -10.06
CA ALA A 1 -25.15 14.77 -8.97
C ALA A 1 -23.78 14.52 -9.59
N CYS A 2 -22.69 15.09 -9.05
CA CYS A 2 -21.36 14.70 -9.51
C CYS A 2 -21.13 13.28 -8.96
N SER A 3 -21.10 12.28 -9.85
CA SER A 3 -20.75 10.91 -9.47
C SER A 3 -19.26 10.84 -9.18
N SER A 4 -18.84 10.02 -8.21
CA SER A 4 -17.43 9.73 -8.00
C SER A 4 -16.83 9.21 -9.33
N ARG A 5 -15.76 9.86 -9.79
CA ARG A 5 -15.06 9.44 -11.00
C ARG A 5 -13.78 8.74 -10.55
N ALA A 6 -13.79 7.41 -10.66
CA ALA A 6 -12.63 6.59 -10.38
C ALA A 6 -11.88 6.25 -11.69
N THR A 7 -10.56 6.24 -11.64
CA THR A 7 -9.69 5.82 -12.74
C THR A 7 -8.56 4.95 -12.22
N VAL A 8 -8.08 4.03 -13.05
CA VAL A 8 -6.89 3.22 -12.78
C VAL A 8 -5.97 3.36 -13.97
N THR A 9 -4.71 3.69 -13.71
CA THR A 9 -3.68 3.92 -14.71
C THR A 9 -2.39 3.23 -14.33
N LEU A 10 -1.61 2.86 -15.34
CA LEU A 10 -0.25 2.38 -15.16
C LEU A 10 0.69 3.59 -15.20
N PHE A 11 1.63 3.66 -14.27
CA PHE A 11 2.74 4.59 -14.29
C PHE A 11 3.98 3.83 -14.77
N GLU A 12 4.45 4.18 -15.98
CA GLU A 12 5.57 3.48 -16.61
C GLU A 12 6.89 3.90 -15.96
N ASN A 13 7.60 2.93 -15.39
CA ASN A 13 8.85 3.13 -14.67
C ASN A 13 10.08 3.04 -15.59
N LYS A 14 10.07 3.78 -16.70
CA LYS A 14 11.08 3.66 -17.77
C LYS A 14 12.51 4.02 -17.36
N ASP A 15 12.65 4.78 -16.27
CA ASP A 15 13.92 5.35 -15.82
C ASP A 15 14.55 4.60 -14.63
N ILE A 16 13.97 3.47 -14.18
CA ILE A 16 14.58 2.62 -13.13
C ILE A 16 15.84 1.94 -13.70
N GLU A 17 15.68 1.00 -14.62
CA GLU A 17 16.81 0.39 -15.30
C GLU A 17 16.44 -0.13 -16.69
N PRO A 18 17.42 -0.28 -17.60
CA PRO A 18 17.16 -0.87 -18.90
C PRO A 18 16.52 -2.26 -18.77
N GLY A 19 15.28 -2.38 -19.24
CA GLY A 19 14.54 -3.65 -19.21
C GLY A 19 13.69 -3.86 -17.96
N PHE A 20 13.55 -2.88 -17.06
CA PHE A 20 12.56 -2.94 -15.98
C PHE A 20 11.14 -2.92 -16.58
N LEU A 21 10.36 -3.98 -16.34
CA LEU A 21 9.06 -4.17 -17.00
C LEU A 21 7.86 -3.83 -16.11
N GLN A 22 8.02 -3.86 -14.78
CA GLN A 22 6.90 -3.73 -13.86
C GLN A 22 6.45 -2.25 -13.75
N PRO A 23 5.22 -1.91 -14.15
CA PRO A 23 4.69 -0.56 -13.92
C PRO A 23 4.21 -0.43 -12.47
N SER A 24 4.23 0.79 -11.94
CA SER A 24 3.50 1.12 -10.73
C SER A 24 2.01 1.30 -11.11
N ILE A 25 1.10 0.99 -10.18
CA ILE A 25 -0.35 1.18 -10.38
C ILE A 25 -0.78 2.44 -9.65
N ARG A 26 -1.52 3.30 -10.35
CA ARG A 26 -2.11 4.52 -9.80
C ARG A 26 -3.62 4.48 -9.99
N ALA A 27 -4.34 4.17 -8.91
CA ALA A 27 -5.79 4.32 -8.85
C ALA A 27 -6.15 5.66 -8.21
N ARG A 28 -7.22 6.30 -8.70
CA ARG A 28 -7.56 7.68 -8.34
C ARG A 28 -9.06 7.90 -8.28
N ILE A 29 -9.51 8.62 -7.26
CA ILE A 29 -10.87 9.15 -7.13
C ILE A 29 -10.79 10.68 -7.21
N GLU A 30 -11.50 11.28 -8.17
CA GLU A 30 -11.48 12.74 -8.36
C GLU A 30 -12.19 13.49 -7.23
N GLY A 31 -11.50 14.49 -6.70
CA GLY A 31 -12.04 15.44 -5.72
C GLY A 31 -12.97 16.46 -6.36
N SER A 32 -13.95 16.94 -5.59
CA SER A 32 -14.96 17.90 -6.03
C SER A 32 -14.48 19.36 -6.01
N ARG A 33 -13.39 19.66 -5.28
CA ARG A 33 -12.88 21.04 -5.14
C ARG A 33 -11.49 21.24 -5.71
N SER A 34 -10.62 20.25 -5.61
CA SER A 34 -9.27 20.34 -6.16
C SER A 34 -8.80 18.99 -6.69
N SER A 35 -8.62 18.93 -8.01
CA SER A 35 -7.98 17.78 -8.65
C SER A 35 -6.47 17.78 -8.44
N ASN A 36 -5.83 18.94 -8.28
CA ASN A 36 -4.38 19.07 -8.15
C ASN A 36 -3.83 18.93 -6.71
N VAL A 37 -4.71 18.76 -5.72
CA VAL A 37 -4.32 18.45 -4.33
C VAL A 37 -4.76 17.02 -4.03
N VAL A 38 -3.82 16.18 -3.60
CA VAL A 38 -4.02 14.74 -3.45
C VAL A 38 -3.73 14.26 -2.03
N VAL A 39 -4.53 13.31 -1.56
CA VAL A 39 -4.21 12.47 -0.41
C VAL A 39 -3.86 11.09 -0.95
N VAL A 40 -2.78 10.51 -0.45
CA VAL A 40 -2.18 9.31 -0.99
C VAL A 40 -2.08 8.24 0.09
N ILE A 41 -2.42 7.01 -0.26
CA ILE A 41 -1.92 5.83 0.43
C ILE A 41 -1.18 4.93 -0.54
N GLY A 42 -0.20 4.18 -0.03
CA GLY A 42 0.57 3.25 -0.85
C GLY A 42 1.10 2.03 -0.12
N GLY A 43 1.59 1.09 -0.93
CA GLY A 43 2.26 -0.16 -0.59
C GLY A 43 2.94 -0.68 -1.86
N HIS A 44 3.90 -1.59 -1.75
CA HIS A 44 4.65 -2.07 -2.91
C HIS A 44 4.10 -3.40 -3.44
N ILE A 45 4.28 -3.64 -4.73
CA ILE A 45 3.72 -4.80 -5.47
C ILE A 45 4.79 -5.75 -6.01
N ASP A 46 6.06 -5.46 -5.79
CA ASP A 46 7.12 -6.43 -5.99
C ASP A 46 7.30 -7.33 -4.77
N SER A 47 8.15 -8.33 -4.93
CA SER A 47 8.51 -9.28 -3.89
C SER A 47 9.89 -9.82 -4.25
N ALA A 48 10.76 -9.99 -3.27
CA ALA A 48 12.08 -10.55 -3.48
C ALA A 48 12.33 -11.74 -2.55
N ASN A 49 13.30 -12.58 -2.91
CA ASN A 49 13.85 -13.56 -1.99
C ASN A 49 15.37 -13.43 -1.97
N PHE A 50 15.90 -13.03 -0.82
CA PHE A 50 17.32 -12.74 -0.61
C PHE A 50 17.99 -13.77 0.32
N PHE A 51 17.50 -15.00 0.38
CA PHE A 51 18.09 -16.04 1.21
C PHE A 51 18.55 -17.24 0.37
N ASP A 52 19.77 -17.70 0.63
CA ASP A 52 20.29 -18.88 -0.04
C ASP A 52 19.54 -20.13 0.46
N PRO A 53 18.94 -20.93 -0.42
CA PRO A 53 18.12 -22.08 -0.02
C PRO A 53 18.96 -23.22 0.62
N GLU A 54 20.27 -23.27 0.40
CA GLU A 54 21.15 -24.29 0.96
C GLU A 54 21.70 -23.88 2.35
N THR A 55 22.04 -22.60 2.52
CA THR A 55 22.67 -22.11 3.77
C THR A 55 21.70 -21.37 4.70
N ASN A 56 20.55 -20.92 4.19
CA ASN A 56 19.61 -20.02 4.88
C ASN A 56 20.30 -18.74 5.39
N GLU A 57 21.36 -18.30 4.70
CA GLU A 57 22.03 -17.03 4.95
C GLU A 57 21.52 -15.98 3.95
N SER A 58 21.45 -14.73 4.40
CA SER A 58 21.06 -13.62 3.52
C SER A 58 22.12 -13.42 2.43
N THR A 59 21.67 -13.37 1.19
CA THR A 59 22.46 -13.03 0.00
C THR A 59 22.44 -11.53 -0.28
N PHE A 60 21.78 -10.73 0.56
CA PHE A 60 21.85 -9.28 0.49
C PHE A 60 23.17 -8.81 1.12
N THR A 61 24.08 -8.31 0.29
CA THR A 61 25.40 -7.85 0.74
C THR A 61 25.57 -6.36 0.55
N SER A 62 26.49 -5.75 1.30
CA SER A 62 26.88 -4.35 1.10
C SER A 62 27.53 -4.08 -0.27
N GLU A 63 27.93 -5.13 -0.99
CA GLU A 63 28.52 -5.05 -2.34
C GLU A 63 27.47 -5.19 -3.45
N GLY A 64 26.19 -5.38 -3.08
CA GLY A 64 25.07 -5.54 -4.00
C GLY A 64 24.36 -6.88 -3.82
N GLU A 65 23.33 -7.06 -4.65
CA GLU A 65 22.46 -8.23 -4.63
C GLU A 65 23.07 -9.42 -5.39
N ASP A 66 22.88 -10.63 -4.86
CA ASP A 66 23.08 -11.85 -5.62
C ASP A 66 21.98 -12.00 -6.70
N PRO A 67 22.30 -12.03 -8.00
CA PRO A 67 21.31 -12.06 -9.08
C PRO A 67 20.33 -13.25 -9.02
N ARG A 68 20.63 -14.29 -8.24
CA ARG A 68 19.74 -15.44 -8.02
C ARG A 68 18.41 -15.04 -7.38
N TRP A 69 18.31 -13.93 -6.66
CA TRP A 69 17.07 -13.50 -5.97
C TRP A 69 15.85 -13.50 -6.89
N SER A 70 16.02 -13.08 -8.15
CA SER A 70 14.97 -13.00 -9.17
C SER A 70 14.44 -14.36 -9.65
N SER A 71 15.10 -15.45 -9.25
CA SER A 71 14.76 -16.83 -9.61
C SER A 71 14.32 -17.69 -8.43
N LEU A 72 14.36 -17.13 -7.21
CA LEU A 72 13.95 -17.81 -5.99
C LEU A 72 12.44 -17.58 -5.74
N PRO A 73 11.72 -18.55 -5.14
CA PRO A 73 10.33 -18.34 -4.77
C PRO A 73 10.19 -17.21 -3.74
N ALA A 74 9.40 -16.19 -4.08
CA ALA A 74 9.09 -15.05 -3.22
C ALA A 74 7.57 -14.86 -3.21
N PRO A 75 6.82 -15.54 -2.30
CA PRO A 75 5.37 -15.40 -2.28
C PRO A 75 4.91 -14.02 -1.77
N GLY A 76 5.70 -13.35 -0.92
CA GLY A 76 5.53 -11.93 -0.54
C GLY A 76 4.17 -11.62 0.09
N ALA A 77 3.63 -12.56 0.88
CA ALA A 77 2.27 -12.44 1.40
C ALA A 77 2.12 -11.30 2.41
N ASP A 78 3.14 -11.10 3.25
CA ASP A 78 3.19 -10.01 4.20
C ASP A 78 3.95 -8.82 3.61
N ASP A 79 5.09 -9.06 2.96
CA ASP A 79 5.97 -8.06 2.34
C ASP A 79 5.91 -8.12 0.80
N ASP A 80 5.07 -7.31 0.14
CA ASP A 80 4.06 -6.39 0.71
C ASP A 80 2.66 -6.59 0.12
N LEU A 81 2.26 -7.85 -0.13
CA LEU A 81 0.86 -8.11 -0.49
C LEU A 81 -0.10 -7.64 0.62
N SER A 82 0.31 -7.60 1.89
CA SER A 82 -0.51 -7.10 2.98
C SER A 82 -0.86 -5.60 2.82
N GLY A 83 0.12 -4.74 2.57
CA GLY A 83 -0.07 -3.31 2.30
C GLY A 83 -0.78 -3.06 0.97
N SER A 84 -0.37 -3.76 -0.09
CA SER A 84 -1.00 -3.65 -1.41
C SER A 84 -2.47 -4.08 -1.43
N ALA A 85 -2.82 -5.20 -0.78
CA ALA A 85 -4.21 -5.65 -0.69
C ALA A 85 -5.05 -4.65 0.12
N LEU A 86 -4.49 -4.08 1.20
CA LEU A 86 -5.14 -3.07 2.01
C LEU A 86 -5.50 -1.82 1.18
N ILE A 87 -4.56 -1.26 0.41
CA ILE A 87 -4.86 -0.03 -0.35
C ILE A 87 -5.94 -0.27 -1.41
N PHE A 88 -5.98 -1.45 -2.03
CA PHE A 88 -7.03 -1.79 -2.99
C PHE A 88 -8.39 -2.01 -2.32
N GLU A 89 -8.43 -2.57 -1.11
CA GLU A 89 -9.68 -2.71 -0.37
C GLU A 89 -10.26 -1.35 0.04
N VAL A 90 -9.41 -0.41 0.50
CA VAL A 90 -9.86 0.96 0.81
C VAL A 90 -10.39 1.66 -0.46
N PHE A 91 -9.70 1.52 -1.59
CA PHE A 91 -10.19 2.04 -2.88
C PHE A 91 -11.55 1.46 -3.24
N ARG A 92 -11.72 0.13 -3.15
CA ARG A 92 -12.98 -0.57 -3.46
C ARG A 92 -14.13 -0.02 -2.62
N VAL A 93 -13.96 0.09 -1.30
CA VAL A 93 -14.97 0.59 -0.37
C VAL A 93 -15.38 2.04 -0.70
N LEU A 94 -14.43 2.92 -1.01
CA LEU A 94 -14.71 4.31 -1.35
C LEU A 94 -15.44 4.45 -2.69
N VAL A 95 -15.08 3.63 -3.68
CA VAL A 95 -15.76 3.61 -4.98
C VAL A 95 -17.20 3.10 -4.84
N GLU A 96 -17.41 1.97 -4.15
CA GLU A 96 -18.73 1.35 -3.97
C GLU A 96 -19.68 2.21 -3.14
N SER A 97 -19.16 2.95 -2.14
CA SER A 97 -19.96 3.89 -1.35
C SER A 97 -20.35 5.15 -2.12
N GLY A 98 -19.78 5.37 -3.32
CA GLY A 98 -19.99 6.59 -4.09
C GLY A 98 -19.41 7.83 -3.42
N PHE A 99 -18.39 7.68 -2.59
CA PHE A 99 -17.77 8.78 -1.85
C PHE A 99 -17.16 9.80 -2.81
N VAL A 100 -17.46 11.08 -2.57
CA VAL A 100 -16.91 12.21 -3.34
C VAL A 100 -16.09 13.09 -2.39
N PRO A 101 -14.76 13.02 -2.45
CA PRO A 101 -13.89 13.78 -1.57
C PRO A 101 -13.77 15.25 -1.99
N ASP A 102 -13.25 16.12 -1.11
CA ASP A 102 -12.93 17.52 -1.45
C ASP A 102 -11.60 17.59 -2.25
N ARG A 103 -10.54 16.95 -1.74
CA ARG A 103 -9.27 16.67 -2.42
C ARG A 103 -9.36 15.38 -3.22
N SER A 104 -8.50 15.17 -4.21
CA SER A 104 -8.47 13.87 -4.88
C SER A 104 -7.78 12.83 -4.02
N LEU A 105 -8.18 11.57 -4.18
CA LEU A 105 -7.59 10.44 -3.48
C LEU A 105 -6.79 9.59 -4.46
N GLU A 106 -5.60 9.17 -4.08
CA GLU A 106 -4.76 8.27 -4.86
C GLU A 106 -4.29 7.06 -4.05
N PHE A 107 -4.25 5.93 -4.73
CA PHE A 107 -3.86 4.63 -4.20
C PHE A 107 -2.74 4.12 -5.10
N LEU A 108 -1.54 4.07 -4.54
CA LEU A 108 -0.32 3.82 -5.29
C LEU A 108 0.24 2.46 -4.93
N ALA A 109 0.27 1.55 -5.90
CA ALA A 109 0.93 0.26 -5.78
C ALA A 109 2.30 0.39 -6.46
N PHE A 110 3.36 0.54 -5.67
CA PHE A 110 4.70 0.87 -6.15
C PHE A 110 5.42 -0.36 -6.70
N ALA A 111 6.08 -0.21 -7.85
CA ALA A 111 6.98 -1.24 -8.36
C ALA A 111 8.43 -0.96 -7.95
N GLY A 112 9.20 -2.01 -7.71
CA GLY A 112 10.64 -1.90 -7.45
C GLY A 112 10.98 -1.23 -6.12
N GLU A 113 10.23 -1.54 -5.06
CA GLU A 113 10.63 -1.21 -3.69
C GLU A 113 11.88 -2.00 -3.32
N GLU A 114 11.79 -3.32 -3.45
CA GLU A 114 12.82 -4.29 -3.04
C GLU A 114 14.07 -4.16 -3.89
N LYS A 115 13.87 -3.62 -5.09
CA LYS A 115 14.92 -3.29 -6.01
C LYS A 115 14.57 -2.11 -6.90
N GLY A 116 15.50 -1.18 -6.94
CA GLY A 116 15.70 -0.39 -8.13
C GLY A 116 16.96 0.43 -8.06
N ILE A 117 17.56 0.61 -9.23
CA ILE A 117 18.61 1.59 -9.41
C ILE A 117 17.90 2.88 -9.81
N VAL A 118 18.17 3.98 -9.13
CA VAL A 118 17.83 5.31 -9.63
C VAL A 118 19.12 6.11 -9.64
N ASP A 119 19.40 6.79 -10.75
CA ASP A 119 20.62 7.59 -10.95
C ASP A 119 21.94 6.83 -10.73
N GLY A 120 21.96 5.52 -10.98
CA GLY A 120 23.16 4.68 -10.87
C GLY A 120 23.51 4.21 -9.46
N ALA A 121 22.64 4.46 -8.46
CA ALA A 121 22.73 3.88 -7.13
C ALA A 121 21.62 2.84 -6.93
N VAL A 122 21.94 1.68 -6.36
CA VAL A 122 20.93 0.74 -5.86
C VAL A 122 20.29 1.39 -4.64
N THR A 123 19.07 1.92 -4.78
CA THR A 123 18.40 2.69 -3.72
C THR A 123 17.19 1.98 -3.12
N GLY A 124 16.68 0.94 -3.79
CA GLY A 124 15.30 0.49 -3.55
C GLY A 124 14.31 1.61 -3.86
N LYS A 125 13.01 1.36 -3.63
CA LYS A 125 11.93 2.37 -3.71
C LYS A 125 11.83 3.09 -5.05
N ALA A 126 12.22 2.44 -6.15
CA ALA A 126 12.44 3.16 -7.40
C ALA A 126 11.12 3.62 -8.04
N GLY A 127 10.04 2.82 -7.95
CA GLY A 127 8.72 3.23 -8.41
C GLY A 127 8.15 4.40 -7.60
N SER A 128 8.29 4.39 -6.27
CA SER A 128 7.85 5.51 -5.44
C SER A 128 8.72 6.75 -5.62
N HIS A 129 10.03 6.58 -5.86
CA HIS A 129 10.94 7.67 -6.20
C HIS A 129 10.50 8.39 -7.47
N LEU A 130 10.28 7.66 -8.56
CA LEU A 130 9.85 8.24 -9.83
C LEU A 130 8.46 8.90 -9.73
N LEU A 131 7.54 8.32 -8.95
CA LEU A 131 6.22 8.94 -8.69
C LEU A 131 6.34 10.23 -7.86
N ALA A 132 7.16 10.23 -6.81
CA ALA A 132 7.41 11.41 -5.99
C ALA A 132 8.08 12.52 -6.81
N GLN A 133 9.07 12.17 -7.64
CA GLN A 133 9.68 13.09 -8.60
C GLN A 133 8.62 13.67 -9.55
N PHE A 134 7.81 12.82 -10.17
CA PHE A 134 6.74 13.22 -11.08
C PHE A 134 5.78 14.21 -10.39
N TYR A 135 5.36 13.94 -9.15
CA TYR A 135 4.50 14.86 -8.42
C TYR A 135 5.14 16.23 -8.22
N ARG A 136 6.44 16.27 -7.89
CA ARG A 136 7.19 17.53 -7.77
C ARG A 136 7.28 18.29 -9.08
N GLU A 137 7.63 17.60 -10.16
CA GLU A 137 7.82 18.20 -11.48
C GLU A 137 6.50 18.71 -12.08
N GLN A 138 5.40 17.99 -11.87
CA GLN A 138 4.07 18.41 -12.32
C GLN A 138 3.39 19.43 -11.41
N GLY A 139 3.98 19.76 -10.25
CA GLY A 139 3.38 20.67 -9.27
C GLY A 139 2.10 20.12 -8.64
N ILE A 140 1.99 18.80 -8.51
CA ILE A 140 0.90 18.13 -7.79
C ILE A 140 1.15 18.33 -6.29
N GLN A 141 0.13 18.79 -5.57
CA GLN A 141 0.24 19.07 -4.14
C GLN A 141 -0.17 17.83 -3.33
N VAL A 142 0.80 17.13 -2.76
CA VAL A 142 0.53 16.07 -1.78
C VAL A 142 0.14 16.71 -0.45
N ALA A 143 -1.11 16.54 -0.05
CA ALA A 143 -1.59 17.02 1.24
C ALA A 143 -1.18 16.08 2.37
N ALA A 144 -1.19 14.78 2.11
CA ALA A 144 -0.79 13.72 3.02
C ALA A 144 -0.49 12.44 2.22
N MET A 145 0.56 11.71 2.59
CA MET A 145 0.89 10.39 2.05
C MET A 145 1.17 9.41 3.19
N TYR A 146 0.58 8.22 3.16
CA TYR A 146 0.87 7.19 4.16
C TYR A 146 1.17 5.84 3.49
N ASN A 147 2.33 5.26 3.80
CA ASN A 147 2.74 3.96 3.29
C ASN A 147 2.42 2.83 4.28
N PHE A 148 2.08 1.65 3.79
CA PHE A 148 1.89 0.45 4.61
C PHE A 148 2.91 -0.58 4.17
N ASP A 149 3.88 -0.92 5.02
CA ASP A 149 4.90 -1.92 4.71
C ASP A 149 5.65 -2.38 5.98
N SER A 150 5.59 -3.65 6.36
CA SER A 150 4.55 -4.66 6.05
C SER A 150 3.48 -4.60 7.15
N VAL A 151 2.24 -5.05 6.94
CA VAL A 151 1.12 -4.79 7.90
C VAL A 151 0.21 -5.99 8.21
N GLY A 152 0.65 -7.22 7.95
CA GLY A 152 -0.17 -8.42 8.04
C GLY A 152 -0.04 -9.24 9.33
N ILE A 153 1.03 -9.08 10.12
CA ILE A 153 1.36 -10.00 11.24
C ILE A 153 1.55 -9.24 12.57
N PRO A 154 0.61 -9.38 13.53
CA PRO A 154 0.79 -8.82 14.87
C PRO A 154 1.85 -9.60 15.67
N TYR A 155 2.25 -9.07 16.82
CA TYR A 155 2.94 -9.89 17.83
C TYR A 155 2.07 -11.08 18.25
N ALA A 156 2.54 -12.30 18.02
CA ALA A 156 1.91 -13.48 18.61
C ALA A 156 2.42 -13.74 20.04
N GLY A 157 1.53 -14.19 20.94
CA GLY A 157 1.91 -14.57 22.29
C GLY A 157 2.96 -15.70 22.29
N GLY A 158 4.08 -15.50 22.97
CA GLY A 158 5.22 -16.43 22.95
C GLY A 158 6.27 -16.12 21.89
N VAL A 159 6.03 -15.16 21.00
CA VAL A 159 7.03 -14.52 20.16
C VAL A 159 7.75 -13.44 20.97
N CYS A 160 9.01 -13.19 20.66
CA CYS A 160 9.81 -12.18 21.33
C CYS A 160 9.16 -10.79 21.16
N ASN A 161 8.82 -10.17 22.30
CA ASN A 161 8.16 -8.87 22.40
C ASN A 161 8.99 -7.97 23.32
N PRO A 162 10.14 -7.46 22.84
CA PRO A 162 11.12 -6.74 23.66
C PRO A 162 10.57 -5.39 24.13
N LEU A 163 9.58 -4.85 23.43
CA LEU A 163 8.90 -3.60 23.80
C LEU A 163 7.75 -3.80 24.79
N ASN A 164 7.41 -5.06 25.14
CA ASN A 164 6.22 -5.40 25.91
C ASN A 164 4.96 -4.72 25.35
N ALA A 165 4.87 -4.66 24.02
CA ALA A 165 3.77 -4.07 23.28
C ALA A 165 2.49 -4.89 23.46
N PRO A 166 1.30 -4.29 23.38
CA PRO A 166 0.06 -5.04 23.18
C PRO A 166 0.20 -5.94 21.95
N LEU A 167 -0.27 -7.19 22.03
CA LEU A 167 -0.04 -8.20 20.98
C LEU A 167 -0.57 -7.76 19.61
N ASN A 168 -1.73 -7.10 19.57
CA ASN A 168 -2.36 -6.65 18.34
C ASN A 168 -2.10 -5.17 18.03
N ALA A 169 -1.07 -4.55 18.62
CA ALA A 169 -0.81 -3.14 18.38
C ALA A 169 -0.46 -2.88 16.91
N LEU A 170 -0.98 -1.81 16.33
CA LEU A 170 -0.59 -1.32 15.00
C LEU A 170 0.74 -0.58 15.13
N GLY A 171 1.77 -1.01 14.43
CA GLY A 171 3.04 -0.29 14.42
C GLY A 171 2.95 0.94 13.50
N ILE A 172 3.57 2.03 13.95
CA ILE A 172 3.61 3.30 13.23
C ILE A 172 5.05 3.80 13.23
N PHE A 173 5.62 4.13 12.08
CA PHE A 173 6.92 4.80 12.03
C PHE A 173 6.80 6.20 12.63
N GLY A 174 7.71 6.55 13.53
CA GLY A 174 7.63 7.81 14.26
C GLY A 174 6.99 7.66 15.64
N ASP A 175 7.32 8.58 16.54
CA ASP A 175 6.52 8.85 17.74
C ASP A 175 5.84 10.22 17.59
N PRO A 176 4.50 10.31 17.62
CA PRO A 176 3.79 11.60 17.57
C PRO A 176 4.18 12.54 18.73
N ASN A 177 4.68 11.99 19.84
CA ASN A 177 5.17 12.76 20.98
C ASN A 177 6.65 13.16 20.88
N ASP A 178 7.37 12.63 19.88
CA ASP A 178 8.76 12.98 19.61
C ASP A 178 8.95 13.45 18.15
N PRO A 179 8.85 14.78 17.90
CA PRO A 179 9.02 15.34 16.56
C PRO A 179 10.46 15.26 16.05
N THR A 180 11.40 14.72 16.84
CA THR A 180 12.78 14.49 16.42
C THR A 180 12.98 13.12 15.78
N THR A 181 11.93 12.29 15.72
CA THR A 181 12.02 11.01 15.04
C THR A 181 12.37 11.24 13.57
N PRO A 182 13.50 10.71 13.08
CA PRO A 182 13.91 10.92 11.69
C PRO A 182 12.94 10.20 10.73
N ASN A 183 13.01 10.55 9.45
CA ASN A 183 12.42 9.78 8.35
C ASN A 183 10.89 9.71 8.31
N ILE A 184 10.19 10.60 9.02
CA ILE A 184 8.74 10.77 8.99
C ILE A 184 8.36 12.25 9.00
N ASP A 185 7.17 12.58 8.51
CA ASP A 185 6.52 13.88 8.77
C ASP A 185 5.64 13.75 10.04
N PRO A 186 5.98 14.46 11.13
CA PRO A 186 5.24 14.34 12.40
C PRO A 186 3.75 14.67 12.26
N PHE A 187 3.37 15.59 11.38
CA PHE A 187 1.97 15.93 11.17
C PHE A 187 1.22 14.80 10.49
N ILE A 188 1.85 14.11 9.54
CA ILE A 188 1.25 12.96 8.87
C ILE A 188 1.14 11.76 9.80
N THR A 189 2.16 11.53 10.64
CA THR A 189 2.11 10.53 11.71
C THR A 189 0.96 10.82 12.68
N ASP A 190 0.80 12.05 13.13
CA ASP A 190 -0.28 12.46 14.04
C ASP A 190 -1.67 12.25 13.42
N LEU A 191 -1.85 12.64 12.15
CA LEU A 191 -3.10 12.39 11.41
C LEU A 191 -3.47 10.90 11.32
N PHE A 192 -2.48 10.02 11.13
CA PHE A 192 -2.74 8.59 11.08
C PHE A 192 -3.02 8.02 12.47
N VAL A 193 -2.32 8.49 13.51
CA VAL A 193 -2.58 8.13 14.91
C VAL A 193 -4.01 8.50 15.31
N ASP A 194 -4.46 9.72 15.01
CA ASP A 194 -5.86 10.14 15.22
C ASP A 194 -6.83 9.17 14.54
N SER A 195 -6.48 8.70 13.34
CA SER A 195 -7.29 7.74 12.61
C SER A 195 -7.34 6.37 13.29
N VAL A 196 -6.20 5.87 13.80
CA VAL A 196 -6.15 4.62 14.56
C VAL A 196 -7.00 4.73 15.82
N GLU A 197 -6.83 5.78 16.61
CA GLU A 197 -7.59 5.99 17.85
C GLU A 197 -9.09 6.07 17.62
N GLN A 198 -9.52 6.63 16.50
CA GLN A 198 -10.92 6.81 16.17
C GLN A 198 -11.57 5.57 15.53
N TYR A 199 -10.83 4.85 14.67
CA TYR A 199 -11.43 3.87 13.76
C TYR A 199 -10.97 2.43 13.97
N ALA A 200 -9.82 2.20 14.58
CA ALA A 200 -9.36 0.86 14.96
C ALA A 200 -9.94 0.42 16.31
N GLU A 201 -9.96 -0.89 16.52
CA GLU A 201 -10.32 -1.51 17.81
C GLU A 201 -9.09 -1.84 18.66
N GLU A 202 -7.90 -1.76 18.06
CA GLU A 202 -6.62 -2.13 18.64
C GLU A 202 -5.73 -0.89 18.84
N PRO A 203 -4.83 -0.89 19.83
CA PRO A 203 -3.95 0.26 20.09
C PRO A 203 -2.87 0.39 19.01
N TYR A 204 -2.14 1.51 19.01
CA TYR A 204 -0.89 1.63 18.24
C TYR A 204 0.34 1.55 19.13
N ILE A 205 1.50 1.34 18.50
CA ILE A 205 2.81 1.50 19.12
C ILE A 205 3.75 2.27 18.19
N PRO A 206 4.43 3.32 18.69
CA PRO A 206 5.50 3.99 17.96
C PRO A 206 6.66 3.05 17.65
N PHE A 207 7.15 3.13 16.42
CA PHE A 207 8.35 2.45 15.96
C PHE A 207 9.43 3.49 15.67
N LEU A 208 10.47 3.49 16.51
CA LEU A 208 11.55 4.47 16.52
C LEU A 208 12.83 4.00 15.80
N GLY A 209 12.80 2.83 15.14
CA GLY A 209 13.96 2.28 14.47
C GLY A 209 14.38 3.09 13.25
N SER A 210 15.68 3.34 13.10
CA SER A 210 16.28 4.10 11.98
C SER A 210 16.23 3.37 10.62
N ASN A 211 15.83 2.09 10.61
CA ASN A 211 15.86 1.22 9.43
C ASN A 211 14.47 1.02 8.81
N GLY A 212 13.45 1.78 9.25
CA GLY A 212 12.07 1.73 8.76
C GLY A 212 11.88 2.31 7.35
N ALA A 213 12.73 1.90 6.41
CA ALA A 213 12.94 2.57 5.14
C ALA A 213 12.10 1.96 4.01
N SER A 214 10.84 2.38 3.89
CA SER A 214 9.97 2.01 2.76
C SER A 214 9.58 3.25 1.93
N ASP A 215 8.67 3.12 0.97
CA ASP A 215 8.35 4.08 -0.08
C ASP A 215 7.99 5.51 0.39
N HIS A 216 7.53 5.68 1.63
CA HIS A 216 7.33 7.01 2.23
C HIS A 216 8.59 7.87 2.23
N LEU A 217 9.78 7.25 2.31
CA LEU A 217 11.06 7.95 2.22
C LEU A 217 11.29 8.64 0.88
N SER A 218 10.80 8.05 -0.22
CA SER A 218 10.86 8.68 -1.54
C SER A 218 10.14 10.02 -1.52
N PHE A 219 8.94 10.07 -0.96
CA PHE A 219 8.16 11.30 -0.83
C PHE A 219 8.88 12.34 0.05
N ILE A 220 9.42 11.92 1.19
CA ILE A 220 10.19 12.81 2.08
C ILE A 220 11.42 13.39 1.37
N SER A 221 12.16 12.58 0.60
CA SER A 221 13.37 13.03 -0.13
C SER A 221 13.07 14.16 -1.13
N PHE A 222 11.82 14.21 -1.61
CA PHE A 222 11.30 15.23 -2.51
C PHE A 222 10.58 16.39 -1.79
N ASN A 223 10.67 16.49 -0.47
CA ASN A 223 9.93 17.45 0.37
C ASN A 223 8.40 17.36 0.17
N LEU A 224 7.88 16.13 0.09
CA LEU A 224 6.45 15.84 0.14
C LEU A 224 6.11 15.23 1.51
N PRO A 225 4.99 15.63 2.14
CA PRO A 225 4.63 15.17 3.48
C PRO A 225 4.23 13.69 3.44
N ALA A 226 4.94 12.84 4.20
CA ALA A 226 4.69 11.41 4.24
C ALA A 226 4.98 10.77 5.60
N GLY A 227 4.26 9.70 5.90
CA GLY A 227 4.49 8.81 7.04
C GLY A 227 4.33 7.34 6.61
N GLY A 228 4.52 6.41 7.54
CA GLY A 228 4.35 4.99 7.23
C GLY A 228 3.95 4.15 8.45
N GLY A 229 3.26 3.06 8.17
CA GLY A 229 2.87 2.03 9.13
C GLY A 229 3.64 0.75 8.88
N VAL A 230 3.86 0.01 9.96
CA VAL A 230 4.54 -1.28 9.95
C VAL A 230 3.86 -2.18 10.96
N GLU A 231 3.95 -3.48 10.78
CA GLU A 231 3.44 -4.44 11.73
C GLU A 231 4.19 -4.36 13.05
N SER A 232 3.54 -4.79 14.13
CA SER A 232 4.17 -4.73 15.45
C SER A 232 5.28 -5.76 15.62
N ASN A 233 5.39 -6.78 14.77
CA ASN A 233 6.42 -7.81 14.87
C ASN A 233 7.81 -7.29 14.41
N ILE A 234 8.65 -6.92 15.39
CA ILE A 234 9.98 -6.28 15.18
C ILE A 234 11.06 -7.25 14.67
N ALA A 235 10.70 -8.48 14.31
CA ALA A 235 11.69 -9.46 13.84
C ALA A 235 12.38 -9.07 12.52
N SER A 236 11.74 -8.25 11.67
CA SER A 236 12.21 -7.90 10.33
C SER A 236 12.96 -6.57 10.22
N SER A 237 12.84 -5.67 11.20
CA SER A 237 13.26 -4.26 11.03
C SER A 237 14.76 -3.99 11.27
N GLY A 238 15.64 -4.98 11.07
CA GLY A 238 17.10 -4.86 11.27
C GLY A 238 17.57 -4.61 12.72
N LEU A 239 16.65 -4.47 13.68
CA LEU A 239 16.98 -4.39 15.11
C LEU A 239 17.30 -5.77 15.70
N ASN A 240 16.98 -6.84 14.97
CA ASN A 240 17.24 -8.25 15.31
C ASN A 240 17.05 -8.56 16.80
N LEU A 241 16.03 -7.95 17.42
CA LEU A 241 15.81 -8.07 18.87
C LEU A 241 15.35 -9.48 19.26
N CYS A 242 14.93 -10.24 18.25
CA CYS A 242 14.23 -11.51 18.38
C CYS A 242 14.84 -12.67 17.60
N GLY A 243 15.97 -12.44 16.90
CA GLY A 243 16.67 -13.44 16.09
C GLY A 243 16.09 -13.62 14.68
N PHE A 244 16.97 -13.95 13.74
CA PHE A 244 16.67 -14.29 12.33
C PHE A 244 15.74 -15.50 12.17
N GLU A 245 15.60 -16.36 13.19
CA GLU A 245 14.87 -17.64 13.10
C GLU A 245 13.35 -17.47 12.89
N ASN A 246 12.80 -16.27 13.13
CA ASN A 246 11.40 -15.93 12.86
C ASN A 246 11.21 -15.03 11.63
N GLN A 247 12.28 -14.72 10.88
CA GLN A 247 12.20 -13.89 9.69
C GLN A 247 11.59 -14.69 8.52
N ARG A 248 10.49 -14.17 7.97
CA ARG A 248 9.82 -14.73 6.80
C ARG A 248 9.93 -13.84 5.57
N HIS A 249 9.96 -12.52 5.76
CA HIS A 249 10.22 -11.55 4.70
C HIS A 249 11.46 -11.94 3.90
N HIS A 250 11.37 -11.75 2.60
CA HIS A 250 12.40 -12.13 1.62
C HIS A 250 12.75 -13.62 1.58
N THR A 251 11.83 -14.50 1.97
CA THR A 251 12.01 -15.97 1.87
C THR A 251 10.81 -16.61 1.18
N ASP A 252 10.91 -17.91 0.89
CA ASP A 252 9.82 -18.73 0.40
C ASP A 252 8.74 -19.03 1.46
N LYS A 253 8.94 -18.59 2.71
CA LYS A 253 8.05 -18.81 3.86
C LYS A 253 7.12 -17.63 4.11
N ASP A 254 7.30 -16.50 3.46
CA ASP A 254 6.35 -15.38 3.53
C ASP A 254 5.07 -15.72 2.76
N THR A 255 4.17 -16.40 3.44
CA THR A 255 3.01 -17.08 2.87
C THR A 255 1.72 -16.67 3.58
N ILE A 256 0.60 -16.76 2.86
CA ILE A 256 -0.70 -16.25 3.30
C ILE A 256 -1.19 -16.87 4.62
N GLU A 257 -0.73 -18.08 4.95
CA GLU A 257 -1.06 -18.80 6.17
C GLU A 257 -0.60 -18.09 7.45
N HIS A 258 0.30 -17.12 7.34
CA HIS A 258 0.82 -16.33 8.46
C HIS A 258 0.10 -15.00 8.67
N ILE A 259 -0.72 -14.57 7.71
CA ILE A 259 -1.43 -13.29 7.77
C ILE A 259 -2.60 -13.38 8.75
N ASP A 260 -2.66 -12.43 9.68
CA ASP A 260 -3.84 -12.23 10.52
C ASP A 260 -4.77 -11.20 9.87
N PHE A 261 -5.78 -11.69 9.16
CA PHE A 261 -6.77 -10.82 8.50
C PHE A 261 -7.59 -9.96 9.49
N ARG A 262 -7.69 -10.33 10.77
CA ARG A 262 -8.36 -9.47 11.77
C ARG A 262 -7.48 -8.28 12.14
N TYR A 263 -6.16 -8.50 12.21
CA TYR A 263 -5.17 -7.46 12.39
C TYR A 263 -5.09 -6.52 11.18
N LEU A 264 -4.92 -7.09 9.98
CA LEU A 264 -4.87 -6.32 8.73
C LEU A 264 -6.14 -5.45 8.53
N LYS A 265 -7.31 -5.96 8.93
CA LYS A 265 -8.56 -5.19 8.95
C LYS A 265 -8.47 -3.91 9.79
N GLN A 266 -7.72 -3.90 10.90
CA GLN A 266 -7.56 -2.69 11.71
C GLN A 266 -6.76 -1.62 10.97
N PHE A 267 -5.68 -2.01 10.29
CA PHE A 267 -4.97 -1.09 9.39
C PHE A 267 -5.88 -0.58 8.26
N ALA A 268 -6.69 -1.43 7.64
CA ALA A 268 -7.61 -1.02 6.57
C ALA A 268 -8.67 0.00 7.07
N ARG A 269 -9.18 -0.17 8.30
CA ARG A 269 -10.11 0.78 8.92
C ARG A 269 -9.47 2.13 9.18
N SER A 270 -8.25 2.14 9.72
CA SER A 270 -7.47 3.36 9.95
C SER A 270 -7.09 4.03 8.63
N ALA A 271 -6.68 3.27 7.61
CA ALA A 271 -6.38 3.80 6.29
C ALA A 271 -7.60 4.46 5.63
N LEU A 272 -8.78 3.83 5.75
CA LEU A 272 -10.04 4.42 5.27
C LEU A 272 -10.36 5.73 6.01
N GLY A 273 -10.24 5.75 7.33
CA GLY A 273 -10.42 6.95 8.15
C GLY A 273 -9.46 8.07 7.73
N PHE A 274 -8.16 7.75 7.61
CA PHE A 274 -7.12 8.67 7.19
C PHE A 274 -7.43 9.28 5.82
N MET A 275 -7.83 8.46 4.84
CA MET A 275 -8.20 8.93 3.50
C MET A 275 -9.39 9.87 3.53
N ILE A 276 -10.44 9.54 4.30
CA ILE A 276 -11.65 10.37 4.41
C ILE A 276 -11.33 11.69 5.11
N GLU A 277 -10.72 11.66 6.29
CA GLU A 277 -10.47 12.85 7.11
C GLU A 277 -9.46 13.78 6.43
N SER A 278 -8.39 13.22 5.87
CA SER A 278 -7.39 14.00 5.14
C SER A 278 -7.92 14.54 3.81
N SER A 279 -9.02 13.97 3.28
CA SER A 279 -9.66 14.50 2.07
C SER A 279 -10.37 15.82 2.32
N PHE A 280 -10.83 16.04 3.56
CA PHE A 280 -11.50 17.27 3.96
C PHE A 280 -10.48 18.39 4.18
N VAL A 281 -10.89 19.62 3.85
CA VAL A 281 -10.06 20.80 4.06
C VAL A 281 -10.25 21.31 5.49
N PRO A 282 -9.20 21.26 6.32
CA PRO A 282 -8.83 22.46 7.07
C PRO A 282 -7.51 23.02 6.54
N SER A 283 -7.48 24.33 6.35
CA SER A 283 -6.42 25.10 5.70
C SER A 283 -5.10 25.11 6.49
N ARG A 284 -4.01 24.61 5.90
CA ARG A 284 -2.64 25.13 6.13
C ARG A 284 -1.77 25.26 4.86
N PHE A 285 -2.22 24.86 3.68
CA PHE A 285 -1.52 25.18 2.43
C PHE A 285 -1.82 26.63 2.02
N ASN A 286 -0.96 27.55 2.47
CA ASN A 286 -0.79 28.95 2.07
C ASN A 286 -2.05 29.82 1.83
N SER A 287 -2.18 30.86 2.65
CA SER A 287 -3.11 31.99 2.59
C SER A 287 -2.95 32.93 1.37
N GLY A 288 -2.45 32.41 0.24
CA GLY A 288 -2.24 33.17 -1.00
C GLY A 288 -2.90 32.58 -2.25
N ALA A 289 -3.41 31.34 -2.21
CA ALA A 289 -4.14 30.76 -3.33
C ALA A 289 -5.64 31.07 -3.18
N THR A 290 -6.15 32.05 -3.94
CA THR A 290 -7.59 32.20 -4.14
C THR A 290 -8.09 31.00 -4.93
N PHE A 291 -8.65 30.02 -4.23
CA PHE A 291 -9.39 28.92 -4.84
C PHE A 291 -10.68 29.47 -5.45
N THR A 292 -10.79 29.41 -6.77
CA THR A 292 -12.07 29.52 -7.45
C THR A 292 -12.64 28.11 -7.57
N PRO A 293 -13.87 27.85 -7.07
CA PRO A 293 -14.51 26.57 -7.32
C PRO A 293 -14.69 26.41 -8.83
N GLU A 294 -13.91 25.54 -9.46
CA GLU A 294 -14.26 25.07 -10.80
C GLU A 294 -15.53 24.23 -10.64
N GLY A 295 -16.68 24.82 -10.98
CA GLY A 295 -17.92 24.05 -11.06
C GLY A 295 -17.72 22.89 -12.03
N CYS A 296 -18.22 21.69 -11.67
CA CYS A 296 -18.16 20.45 -12.47
C CYS A 296 -18.41 20.77 -13.96
N SER A 297 -17.33 20.91 -14.74
CA SER A 297 -17.35 21.16 -16.18
C SER A 297 -17.46 19.81 -16.89
N SER A 298 -18.58 19.59 -17.58
CA SER A 298 -18.89 18.34 -18.28
C SER A 298 -18.13 18.14 -19.60
N SER A 299 -17.03 18.87 -19.83
CA SER A 299 -16.25 18.75 -21.06
C SER A 299 -14.82 18.31 -20.78
N TYR A 300 -14.61 17.00 -20.59
CA TYR A 300 -13.29 16.39 -20.73
C TYR A 300 -13.37 15.23 -21.70
N SER A 301 -12.61 15.33 -22.78
CA SER A 301 -12.47 14.33 -23.83
C SER A 301 -12.01 13.00 -23.26
N SER A 302 -12.75 11.93 -23.55
CA SER A 302 -12.30 10.56 -23.33
C SER A 302 -11.02 10.30 -24.13
N PHE A 303 -9.90 10.05 -23.45
CA PHE A 303 -8.74 9.43 -24.09
C PHE A 303 -8.90 7.92 -24.03
N THR A 304 -9.06 7.30 -25.19
CA THR A 304 -9.04 5.84 -25.35
C THR A 304 -7.59 5.44 -25.60
N TYR A 305 -7.00 4.64 -24.70
CA TYR A 305 -5.75 3.94 -24.99
C TYR A 305 -6.07 2.53 -25.48
N SER A 306 -5.34 2.10 -26.51
CA SER A 306 -5.46 0.77 -27.09
C SER A 306 -4.44 -0.15 -26.42
N VAL A 307 -4.92 -1.12 -25.63
CA VAL A 307 -4.07 -2.21 -25.13
C VAL A 307 -3.87 -3.19 -26.29
N THR A 308 -2.62 -3.37 -26.74
CA THR A 308 -2.26 -4.46 -27.65
C THR A 308 -1.89 -5.65 -26.80
N SER A 309 -2.69 -6.73 -26.87
CA SER A 309 -2.38 -8.00 -26.24
C SER A 309 -1.20 -8.69 -26.93
N PRO A 310 -0.32 -9.39 -26.19
CA PRO A 310 0.72 -10.22 -26.79
C PRO A 310 0.11 -11.43 -27.50
N PRO A 311 0.80 -12.00 -28.52
CA PRO A 311 0.23 -13.02 -29.38
C PRO A 311 0.22 -14.40 -28.71
N ASN A 312 -0.98 -14.98 -28.66
CA ASN A 312 -1.31 -16.41 -28.49
C ASN A 312 -0.89 -17.11 -27.18
N ASP A 313 -1.87 -17.37 -26.32
CA ASP A 313 -2.14 -18.76 -25.94
C ASP A 313 -3.66 -18.99 -25.84
N SER A 314 -4.09 -20.12 -26.38
CA SER A 314 -5.47 -20.51 -26.59
C SER A 314 -6.07 -21.15 -25.34
N SER A 315 -6.97 -20.45 -24.66
CA SER A 315 -8.08 -21.07 -23.92
C SER A 315 -9.24 -20.07 -23.79
N GLU A 316 -10.45 -20.59 -23.83
CA GLU A 316 -11.70 -19.93 -24.25
C GLU A 316 -11.97 -18.54 -23.63
N THR A 317 -11.97 -17.52 -24.49
CA THR A 317 -12.50 -16.19 -24.16
C THR A 317 -14.03 -16.24 -24.13
N ARG A 318 -14.63 -16.28 -22.95
CA ARG A 318 -16.06 -15.97 -22.80
C ARG A 318 -16.21 -14.45 -22.77
N LEU A 319 -16.48 -13.85 -23.93
CA LEU A 319 -16.86 -12.45 -24.06
C LEU A 319 -18.13 -12.19 -23.25
N LEU A 320 -18.02 -11.40 -22.18
CA LEU A 320 -19.18 -10.73 -21.59
C LEU A 320 -19.35 -9.40 -22.33
N GLU A 321 -20.15 -9.43 -23.39
CA GLU A 321 -20.74 -8.21 -23.94
C GLU A 321 -21.77 -7.70 -22.93
N THR A 322 -21.49 -6.58 -22.26
CA THR A 322 -22.49 -5.83 -21.49
C THR A 322 -23.00 -4.67 -22.32
N SER A 323 -23.94 -4.96 -23.22
CA SER A 323 -24.83 -3.94 -23.77
C SER A 323 -25.84 -3.51 -22.70
N SER A 324 -25.90 -2.21 -22.43
CA SER A 324 -26.99 -1.47 -21.78
C SER A 324 -27.60 -2.05 -20.49
N SER A 325 -27.41 -1.31 -19.39
CA SER A 325 -28.28 -1.29 -18.21
C SER A 325 -28.68 -2.66 -17.63
N SER A 326 -27.77 -3.26 -16.89
CA SER A 326 -28.13 -4.25 -15.87
C SER A 326 -27.14 -4.13 -14.70
N VAL A 327 -27.65 -3.59 -13.59
CA VAL A 327 -27.03 -3.63 -12.27
C VAL A 327 -26.81 -5.10 -11.93
N ILE A 328 -25.56 -5.48 -11.67
CA ILE A 328 -25.26 -6.77 -11.05
C ILE A 328 -25.55 -6.59 -9.56
N ASP A 329 -26.60 -7.25 -9.08
CA ASP A 329 -26.97 -7.31 -7.66
C ASP A 329 -26.07 -8.35 -6.97
N ILE A 330 -25.18 -7.91 -6.07
CA ILE A 330 -24.15 -8.75 -5.43
C ILE A 330 -24.47 -9.01 -3.95
N THR A 331 -25.75 -8.95 -3.56
CA THR A 331 -26.18 -9.27 -2.19
C THR A 331 -26.07 -10.76 -1.82
N GLU A 332 -25.79 -11.66 -2.78
CA GLU A 332 -25.72 -13.11 -2.51
C GLU A 332 -24.36 -13.64 -2.00
N PHE A 333 -23.25 -12.90 -2.10
CA PHE A 333 -21.93 -13.44 -1.69
C PHE A 333 -21.61 -13.30 -0.19
N VAL A 334 -22.38 -12.50 0.56
CA VAL A 334 -22.11 -12.22 1.99
C VAL A 334 -23.04 -13.00 2.93
N SER A 335 -23.91 -13.90 2.43
CA SER A 335 -24.92 -14.58 3.27
C SER A 335 -24.90 -16.12 3.30
N SER A 336 -23.96 -16.83 2.67
CA SER A 336 -24.00 -18.31 2.62
C SER A 336 -23.10 -19.08 3.60
N GLU A 337 -22.36 -18.45 4.52
CA GLU A 337 -21.55 -19.19 5.52
C GLU A 337 -22.18 -19.32 6.92
N SER A 338 -23.51 -19.39 7.02
CA SER A 338 -24.15 -19.74 8.30
C SER A 338 -25.43 -20.56 8.15
N SER A 339 -25.33 -21.74 7.54
CA SER A 339 -26.07 -22.95 7.95
C SER A 339 -25.98 -24.03 6.87
N ASN A 340 -25.14 -25.03 7.08
CA ASN A 340 -25.51 -26.42 6.83
C ASN A 340 -24.47 -27.36 7.45
N SER A 341 -24.84 -27.95 8.58
CA SER A 341 -24.18 -29.17 9.05
C SER A 341 -24.60 -30.30 8.10
N ALA A 342 -23.69 -30.75 7.24
CA ALA A 342 -23.87 -31.97 6.47
C ALA A 342 -22.73 -32.95 6.79
N ARG A 343 -23.07 -33.80 7.76
CA ARG A 343 -22.46 -35.08 8.15
C ARG A 343 -21.83 -35.83 6.95
N VAL A 344 -20.52 -36.04 6.98
CA VAL A 344 -19.83 -36.97 6.06
C VAL A 344 -19.91 -38.38 6.64
N THR A 345 -20.53 -39.30 5.92
CA THR A 345 -20.36 -40.75 6.10
C THR A 345 -19.71 -41.36 4.85
N PRO A 346 -18.79 -42.33 5.01
CA PRO A 346 -17.95 -42.80 3.93
C PRO A 346 -18.66 -43.84 3.06
N ALA A 347 -18.39 -43.84 1.76
CA ALA A 347 -18.72 -44.94 0.88
C ALA A 347 -17.48 -45.37 0.09
N SER A 348 -17.15 -46.64 0.28
CA SER A 348 -16.16 -47.49 -0.36
C SER A 348 -16.38 -47.66 -1.87
N LEU A 349 -15.29 -47.63 -2.66
CA LEU A 349 -14.63 -48.81 -3.23
C LEU A 349 -13.30 -48.40 -3.89
#